data_AF-A0A087TCP1-F1
#
_entry.id   AF-A0A087TCP1-F1
#
_cell.length_a   1.000
_cell.length_b   1.000
_cell.length_c   1.000
_cell.angle_alpha   90.00
_cell.angle_beta   90.00
_cell.angle_gamma   90.00
#
_symmetry.space_group_name_H-M   'P 1'
#
loop_
_entity.id
_entity.type
_entity.pdbx_description
1 polymer ?
#
loop_
_entity_poly.entity_id
_entity_poly.type
_entity_poly.pdbx_seq_one_letter_code
_entity_poly.pdbx_strand_id
1 'polypeptide(L)'
;MTTVGNLFTDEHLISETLISSTDPKSDFANNQCLSPSVNQTVIDSLSTSLTSASVTSIPITTSSSAATEQSAIHENNKSDLKEIATLVFFDLETTGLGNYVGKSNVQITEISMIAVDKKEFQISNYPDLRDVRIIHKLSLCVRPRSPISPMAAKITGLNDSNLECQQPFDQNAAQTIICFLSHLQKPVCILAHNGNTFDYPLLKAEFKRLTLELPLDLRIADSLYGMRTVGIPELPFNQKP
;
A
#
# COMPACT_ATOMS: atom_id res chain seq x y z
N MET A 1 -27.29 43.44 -53.75
CA MET A 1 -28.46 44.01 -53.07
C MET A 1 -27.98 44.69 -51.80
N THR A 2 -27.85 46.02 -51.88
CA THR A 2 -28.47 46.99 -50.96
C THR A 2 -28.36 46.72 -49.45
N THR A 3 -27.47 47.49 -48.80
CA THR A 3 -27.66 48.36 -47.59
C THR A 3 -28.14 47.66 -46.29
N VAL A 4 -27.72 47.97 -45.04
CA VAL A 4 -27.37 49.20 -44.29
C VAL A 4 -26.65 48.74 -43.01
N GLY A 5 -25.54 49.35 -42.56
CA GLY A 5 -25.53 50.41 -41.55
C GLY A 5 -25.48 49.83 -40.11
N ASN A 6 -24.33 49.83 -39.44
CA ASN A 6 -23.85 50.87 -38.49
C ASN A 6 -24.67 50.89 -37.17
N LEU A 7 -24.17 51.16 -35.96
CA LEU A 7 -22.96 51.79 -35.41
C LEU A 7 -23.04 51.51 -33.87
N PHE A 8 -21.90 51.26 -33.22
CA PHE A 8 -21.41 51.84 -31.93
C PHE A 8 -22.41 52.14 -30.79
N THR A 9 -22.15 51.83 -29.50
CA THR A 9 -20.99 52.16 -28.62
C THR A 9 -21.00 51.24 -27.39
N ASP A 10 -19.86 50.67 -26.95
CA ASP A 10 -18.96 51.11 -25.83
C ASP A 10 -19.65 51.12 -24.44
N GLU A 11 -19.12 50.72 -23.29
CA GLU A 11 -17.78 50.50 -22.68
C GLU A 11 -17.95 49.38 -21.61
N HIS A 12 -16.98 48.67 -21.02
CA HIS A 12 -15.56 48.87 -20.70
C HIS A 12 -14.90 47.46 -20.70
N LEU A 13 -13.82 47.22 -21.46
CA LEU A 13 -12.41 47.59 -21.21
C LEU A 13 -11.76 46.77 -20.07
N ILE A 14 -11.01 45.69 -20.42
CA ILE A 14 -9.53 45.58 -20.39
C ILE A 14 -9.00 45.26 -18.98
N SER A 15 -8.04 44.38 -18.75
CA SER A 15 -7.31 43.40 -19.56
C SER A 15 -6.43 42.61 -18.59
N GLU A 16 -6.03 41.42 -19.04
CA GLU A 16 -4.70 40.82 -18.92
C GLU A 16 -3.67 41.52 -18.02
N THR A 17 -2.90 40.73 -17.24
CA THR A 17 -1.49 40.47 -17.55
C THR A 17 -0.92 39.37 -16.63
N LEU A 18 -0.09 38.53 -17.25
CA LEU A 18 0.92 37.59 -16.75
C LEU A 18 1.24 37.55 -15.25
N ILE A 19 1.47 36.33 -14.73
CA ILE A 19 2.40 36.12 -13.61
C ILE A 19 3.66 35.40 -14.12
N SER A 20 4.74 36.14 -13.94
CA SER A 20 6.15 35.88 -14.19
C SER A 20 6.73 34.81 -13.26
N SER A 21 7.73 34.11 -13.80
CA SER A 21 8.78 33.38 -13.10
C SER A 21 9.48 34.20 -12.01
N THR A 22 9.76 33.58 -10.86
CA THR A 22 10.98 33.77 -10.05
C THR A 22 11.14 32.60 -9.07
N ASP A 23 12.29 31.92 -9.13
CA ASP A 23 12.86 31.16 -8.01
C ASP A 23 13.12 32.07 -6.80
N PRO A 24 13.09 31.50 -5.58
CA PRO A 24 14.10 31.89 -4.60
C PRO A 24 14.71 30.68 -3.88
N LYS A 25 16.02 30.51 -4.05
CA LYS A 25 16.90 29.97 -3.01
C LYS A 25 17.33 31.13 -2.11
N SER A 26 16.91 31.13 -0.83
CA SER A 26 17.78 31.40 0.33
C SER A 26 16.96 31.43 1.61
N ASP A 27 17.64 31.05 2.69
CA ASP A 27 17.28 31.26 4.10
C ASP A 27 16.26 30.29 4.71
N PHE A 28 16.77 29.25 5.38
CA PHE A 28 16.48 28.98 6.80
C PHE A 28 17.52 27.99 7.33
N ALA A 29 18.62 28.54 7.86
CA ALA A 29 19.38 27.86 8.89
C ALA A 29 18.53 27.83 10.18
N ASN A 30 18.71 26.76 10.95
CA ASN A 30 18.11 26.46 12.26
C ASN A 30 16.70 25.89 12.23
N ASN A 31 16.61 24.56 12.32
CA ASN A 31 15.70 23.94 13.28
C ASN A 31 16.34 22.69 13.86
N GLN A 32 16.40 22.66 15.19
CA GLN A 32 17.04 21.64 15.99
C GLN A 32 16.33 20.29 15.86
N CYS A 33 17.17 19.26 15.83
CA CYS A 33 16.92 17.84 15.70
C CYS A 33 15.92 17.29 16.73
N LEU A 34 14.93 16.52 16.27
CA LEU A 34 14.22 15.57 17.13
C LEU A 34 15.15 14.38 17.39
N SER A 35 15.28 13.99 18.66
CA SER A 35 16.29 13.03 19.09
C SER A 35 16.07 11.62 18.49
N PRO A 36 17.15 10.89 18.15
CA PRO A 36 17.13 9.52 17.59
C PRO A 36 16.29 8.47 18.37
N SER A 37 15.91 8.76 19.62
CA SER A 37 15.16 7.87 20.51
C SER A 37 13.69 7.68 20.14
N VAL A 38 13.05 8.67 19.51
CA VAL A 38 11.60 8.62 19.21
C VAL A 38 11.32 7.67 18.04
N ASN A 39 12.15 7.71 16.99
CA ASN A 39 12.03 6.81 15.83
C ASN A 39 12.30 5.35 16.21
N GLN A 40 13.28 5.10 17.08
CA GLN A 40 13.59 3.74 17.57
C GLN A 40 12.41 3.13 18.35
N THR A 41 11.72 3.94 19.16
CA THR A 41 10.58 3.48 19.99
C THR A 41 9.38 3.06 19.14
N VAL A 42 9.08 3.80 18.06
CA VAL A 42 7.98 3.47 17.12
C VAL A 42 8.28 2.18 16.37
N ILE A 43 9.52 2.02 15.92
CA ILE A 43 9.99 0.87 15.16
C ILE A 43 10.06 -0.38 16.04
N ASP A 44 10.54 -0.25 17.28
CA ASP A 44 10.58 -1.34 18.24
C ASP A 44 9.16 -1.73 18.66
N SER A 45 8.24 -0.76 18.77
CA SER A 45 6.82 -1.02 19.04
C SER A 45 6.13 -1.74 17.87
N LEU A 46 6.44 -1.36 16.62
CA LEU A 46 5.96 -2.07 15.43
C LEU A 46 6.54 -3.49 15.37
N SER A 47 7.85 -3.66 15.60
CA SER A 47 8.50 -4.98 15.61
C SER A 47 8.02 -5.88 16.76
N THR A 48 7.72 -5.31 17.92
CA THR A 48 7.17 -6.03 19.10
C THR A 48 5.68 -6.36 18.92
N SER A 49 4.92 -5.47 18.30
CA SER A 49 3.51 -5.74 17.96
C SER A 49 3.38 -6.77 16.83
N LEU A 50 4.32 -6.80 15.88
CA LEU A 50 4.40 -7.80 14.81
C LEU A 50 4.88 -9.18 15.27
N THR A 51 5.57 -9.27 16.41
CA THR A 51 5.94 -10.55 17.05
C THR A 51 4.86 -11.09 17.97
N SER A 52 3.92 -10.24 18.42
CA SER A 52 2.78 -10.62 19.26
C SER A 52 1.46 -10.77 18.49
N ALA A 53 1.35 -10.18 17.30
CA ALA A 53 0.29 -10.47 16.35
C ALA A 53 0.53 -11.86 15.75
N SER A 54 -0.43 -12.77 15.95
CA SER A 54 -0.40 -14.16 15.50
C SER A 54 0.03 -14.28 14.03
N VAL A 55 1.29 -14.65 13.80
CA VAL A 55 1.78 -15.14 12.52
C VAL A 55 1.03 -16.44 12.27
N THR A 56 -0.08 -16.36 11.54
CA THR A 56 -0.91 -17.54 11.30
C THR A 56 -0.33 -18.25 10.08
N SER A 57 0.41 -19.32 10.33
CA SER A 57 0.80 -20.26 9.28
C SER A 57 -0.46 -21.00 8.80
N ILE A 58 -0.61 -21.20 7.49
CA ILE A 58 -1.73 -21.97 6.92
C ILE A 58 -1.53 -23.46 7.29
N PRO A 59 -2.53 -24.17 7.84
CA PRO A 59 -2.37 -25.56 8.22
C PRO A 59 -2.37 -26.50 7.00
N ILE A 60 -1.41 -27.42 6.97
CA ILE A 60 -1.35 -28.56 6.03
C ILE A 60 -2.03 -29.76 6.71
N THR A 61 -3.10 -30.29 6.12
CA THR A 61 -3.69 -31.57 6.54
C THR A 61 -3.06 -32.69 5.72
N THR A 62 -2.31 -33.59 6.36
CA THR A 62 -1.95 -34.89 5.77
C THR A 62 -2.42 -36.00 6.70
N SER A 63 -3.22 -36.91 6.17
CA SER A 63 -3.68 -38.11 6.85
C SER A 63 -2.68 -39.24 6.64
N SER A 64 -2.06 -39.74 7.71
CA SER A 64 -1.74 -41.17 7.84
C SER A 64 -1.38 -41.52 9.30
N SER A 65 -1.54 -42.81 9.60
CA SER A 65 -1.81 -43.42 10.90
C SER A 65 -0.57 -43.87 11.70
N ALA A 66 -0.78 -43.86 13.04
CA ALA A 66 -0.34 -44.83 14.06
C ALA A 66 1.07 -44.76 14.71
N ALA A 67 1.01 -44.62 16.05
CA ALA A 67 1.79 -45.24 17.14
C ALA A 67 3.14 -44.65 17.62
N THR A 68 3.04 -43.92 18.75
CA THR A 68 3.74 -44.03 20.05
C THR A 68 5.28 -44.07 20.12
N GLU A 69 5.89 -43.01 20.68
CA GLU A 69 6.54 -42.98 22.02
C GLU A 69 7.04 -41.57 22.38
N GLN A 70 6.70 -41.10 23.58
CA GLN A 70 7.11 -39.82 24.17
C GLN A 70 8.27 -40.05 25.14
N SER A 71 9.39 -39.37 24.95
CA SER A 71 10.15 -38.72 26.06
C SER A 71 11.45 -38.08 25.57
N ALA A 72 11.41 -36.77 25.30
CA ALA A 72 12.52 -35.84 25.51
C ALA A 72 11.93 -34.41 25.52
N ILE A 73 11.87 -33.81 26.69
CA ILE A 73 11.30 -32.49 26.97
C ILE A 73 12.41 -31.43 26.84
N HIS A 74 12.04 -30.32 26.19
CA HIS A 74 12.63 -28.97 26.25
C HIS A 74 14.08 -28.80 25.81
N GLU A 75 14.27 -28.28 24.60
CA GLU A 75 14.68 -26.89 24.31
C GLU A 75 14.84 -26.74 22.79
N ASN A 76 14.61 -25.52 22.26
CA ASN A 76 14.83 -25.12 20.86
C ASN A 76 13.73 -25.44 19.83
N ASN A 77 12.51 -24.94 20.06
CA ASN A 77 11.59 -24.58 18.97
C ASN A 77 11.38 -23.06 18.89
N LYS A 78 12.42 -22.28 19.15
CA LYS A 78 12.53 -20.95 18.54
C LYS A 78 13.06 -21.19 17.13
N SER A 79 12.20 -21.68 16.24
CA SER A 79 12.51 -21.72 14.81
C SER A 79 13.02 -20.33 14.44
N ASP A 80 14.23 -20.23 13.90
CA ASP A 80 14.87 -19.00 13.44
C ASP A 80 13.95 -18.25 12.46
N LEU A 81 12.97 -17.52 12.98
CA LEU A 81 12.23 -16.56 12.20
C LEU A 81 13.22 -15.45 11.91
N LYS A 82 13.93 -15.60 10.78
CA LYS A 82 14.80 -14.57 10.23
C LYS A 82 14.07 -13.24 10.31
N GLU A 83 14.78 -12.22 10.75
CA GLU A 83 14.28 -10.86 10.82
C GLU A 83 13.80 -10.41 9.44
N ILE A 84 12.67 -9.69 9.37
CA ILE A 84 12.14 -9.15 8.11
C ILE A 84 13.20 -8.24 7.49
N ALA A 85 13.49 -8.44 6.20
CA ALA A 85 14.46 -7.64 5.48
C ALA A 85 13.80 -6.57 4.60
N THR A 86 12.60 -6.83 4.06
CA THR A 86 11.89 -5.86 3.21
C THR A 86 10.46 -5.69 3.66
N LEU A 87 10.03 -4.43 3.74
CA LEU A 87 8.65 -4.02 3.99
C LEU A 87 7.99 -3.65 2.66
N VAL A 88 6.81 -4.18 2.38
CA VAL A 88 6.03 -3.88 1.17
C VAL A 88 4.70 -3.28 1.59
N PHE A 89 4.57 -1.97 1.47
CA PHE A 89 3.29 -1.29 1.66
C PHE A 89 2.38 -1.62 0.48
N PHE A 90 1.18 -2.05 0.77
CA PHE A 90 0.24 -2.64 -0.18
C PHE A 90 -1.14 -2.06 0.02
N ASP A 91 -1.78 -1.74 -1.09
CA ASP A 91 -3.13 -1.18 -1.13
C ASP A 91 -3.85 -1.64 -2.41
N LEU A 92 -5.17 -1.79 -2.31
CA LEU A 92 -6.04 -2.17 -3.42
C LEU A 92 -7.17 -1.16 -3.58
N GLU A 93 -7.39 -0.76 -4.84
CA GLU A 93 -8.67 -0.20 -5.24
C GLU A 93 -9.58 -1.29 -5.79
N THR A 94 -10.89 -1.13 -5.58
CA THR A 94 -11.89 -2.15 -5.94
C THR A 94 -13.15 -1.55 -6.52
N THR A 95 -13.98 -2.41 -7.14
CA THR A 95 -15.33 -2.05 -7.63
C THR A 95 -16.25 -1.49 -6.55
N GLY A 96 -15.95 -1.72 -5.27
CA GLY A 96 -16.68 -1.21 -4.11
C GLY A 96 -16.58 -2.15 -2.91
N LEU A 97 -17.22 -1.79 -1.80
CA LEU A 97 -17.21 -2.64 -0.60
C LEU A 97 -18.32 -3.71 -0.66
N GLY A 98 -18.05 -4.86 -0.05
CA GLY A 98 -18.94 -6.03 -0.12
C GLY A 98 -20.36 -5.81 0.43
N ASN A 99 -20.55 -4.87 1.35
CA ASN A 99 -21.87 -4.51 1.86
C ASN A 99 -22.70 -3.67 0.87
N TYR A 100 -22.05 -3.04 -0.12
CA TYR A 100 -22.72 -2.21 -1.13
C TYR A 100 -22.89 -2.93 -2.47
N VAL A 101 -21.84 -3.63 -2.92
CA VAL A 101 -21.87 -4.31 -4.24
C VAL A 101 -22.15 -5.81 -4.14
N GLY A 102 -22.17 -6.38 -2.93
CA GLY A 102 -22.21 -7.82 -2.69
C GLY A 102 -20.81 -8.43 -2.65
N LYS A 103 -20.53 -9.28 -1.65
CA LYS A 103 -19.18 -9.82 -1.42
C LYS A 103 -18.56 -10.54 -2.62
N SER A 104 -19.37 -11.24 -3.42
CA SER A 104 -18.90 -11.93 -4.64
C SER A 104 -18.58 -11.00 -5.81
N ASN A 105 -18.97 -9.73 -5.73
CA ASN A 105 -18.82 -8.75 -6.80
C ASN A 105 -17.69 -7.75 -6.54
N VAL A 106 -17.08 -7.79 -5.35
CA VAL A 106 -15.87 -7.01 -5.05
C VAL A 106 -14.72 -7.57 -5.89
N GLN A 107 -14.16 -6.74 -6.75
CA GLN A 107 -13.05 -7.09 -7.63
C GLN A 107 -12.05 -5.97 -7.66
N ILE A 108 -10.78 -6.34 -7.83
CA ILE A 108 -9.66 -5.40 -7.87
C ILE A 108 -9.75 -4.54 -9.14
N THR A 109 -9.47 -3.25 -9.01
CA THR A 109 -9.34 -2.27 -10.11
C THR A 109 -7.94 -1.67 -10.17
N GLU A 110 -7.23 -1.62 -9.04
CA GLU A 110 -5.82 -1.23 -8.98
C GLU A 110 -5.09 -2.00 -7.89
N ILE A 111 -3.82 -2.30 -8.15
CA ILE A 111 -2.86 -2.86 -7.20
C ILE A 111 -1.75 -1.84 -7.02
N SER A 112 -1.41 -1.49 -5.78
CA SER A 112 -0.24 -0.66 -5.47
C SER A 112 0.67 -1.35 -4.46
N MET A 113 1.97 -1.42 -4.78
CA MET A 113 3.01 -1.94 -3.90
C MET A 113 4.21 -1.00 -3.87
N ILE A 114 4.64 -0.61 -2.67
CA ILE A 114 5.87 0.15 -2.44
C ILE A 114 6.75 -0.66 -1.49
N ALA A 115 7.88 -1.13 -1.98
CA ALA A 115 8.84 -1.90 -1.20
C ALA A 115 10.05 -1.05 -0.78
N VAL A 116 10.44 -1.19 0.48
CA VAL A 116 11.61 -0.55 1.09
C VAL A 116 12.36 -1.56 1.95
N ASP A 117 13.70 -1.51 1.90
CA ASP A 117 14.52 -2.30 2.81
C ASP A 117 14.27 -1.86 4.26
N LYS A 118 14.16 -2.81 5.18
CA LYS A 118 13.87 -2.52 6.59
C LYS A 118 14.97 -1.63 7.19
N LYS A 119 16.25 -1.86 6.88
CA LYS A 119 17.34 -1.04 7.41
C LYS A 119 17.27 0.37 6.86
N GLU A 120 16.97 0.54 5.57
CA GLU A 120 16.78 1.88 4.99
C GLU A 120 15.63 2.61 5.68
N PHE A 121 14.49 1.93 5.90
CA PHE A 121 13.34 2.47 6.62
C PHE A 121 13.63 2.82 8.08
N GLN A 122 14.52 2.08 8.74
CA GLN A 122 14.87 2.31 10.16
C GLN A 122 15.95 3.38 10.35
N ILE A 123 16.97 3.36 9.50
CA ILE A 123 18.17 4.20 9.61
C ILE A 123 17.95 5.55 8.91
N SER A 124 16.91 5.67 8.07
CA SER A 124 16.58 6.93 7.43
C SER A 124 16.42 8.05 8.45
N ASN A 125 17.33 9.02 8.40
CA ASN A 125 17.18 10.32 9.05
C ASN A 125 16.41 11.30 8.17
N TYR A 126 15.72 10.80 7.14
CA TYR A 126 14.91 11.64 6.28
C TYR A 126 13.79 12.26 7.13
N PRO A 127 13.65 13.60 7.14
CA PRO A 127 12.56 14.25 7.86
C PRO A 127 11.20 13.87 7.26
N ASP A 128 11.21 13.47 5.99
CA ASP A 128 10.06 12.96 5.26
C ASP A 128 10.36 11.60 4.64
N LEU A 129 9.53 10.59 4.91
CA LEU A 129 9.69 9.26 4.31
C LEU A 129 9.53 9.28 2.78
N ARG A 130 8.99 10.35 2.19
CA ARG A 130 8.98 10.59 0.74
C ARG A 130 10.39 10.75 0.16
N ASP A 131 11.38 11.08 0.98
CA ASP A 131 12.77 11.27 0.55
C ASP A 131 13.57 9.96 0.52
N VAL A 132 13.02 8.85 1.02
CA VAL A 132 13.65 7.53 0.92
C VAL A 132 13.88 7.20 -0.55
N ARG A 133 15.16 7.14 -0.95
CA ARG A 133 15.52 7.09 -2.37
C ARG A 133 15.46 5.69 -2.96
N ILE A 134 15.77 4.68 -2.16
CA ILE A 134 15.88 3.28 -2.59
C ILE A 134 14.54 2.60 -2.33
N ILE A 135 13.68 2.61 -3.34
CA ILE A 135 12.33 2.04 -3.29
C ILE A 135 12.05 1.26 -4.58
N HIS A 136 11.31 0.16 -4.46
CA HIS A 136 10.70 -0.51 -5.61
C HIS A 136 9.21 -0.22 -5.63
N LYS A 137 8.65 0.08 -6.80
CA LYS A 137 7.22 0.37 -6.96
C LYS A 137 6.60 -0.53 -8.02
N LEU A 138 5.41 -1.03 -7.74
CA LEU A 138 4.54 -1.68 -8.69
C LEU A 138 3.14 -1.06 -8.56
N SER A 139 2.62 -0.49 -9.65
CA SER A 139 1.22 -0.08 -9.75
C SER A 139 0.63 -0.70 -11.02
N LEU A 140 -0.50 -1.39 -10.87
CA LEU A 140 -1.19 -2.07 -11.95
C LEU A 140 -2.68 -1.74 -11.90
N CYS A 141 -3.17 -1.01 -12.90
CA CYS A 141 -4.60 -0.89 -13.15
C CYS A 141 -5.09 -2.14 -13.88
N VAL A 142 -6.21 -2.71 -13.43
CA VAL A 142 -6.82 -3.89 -14.02
C VAL A 142 -8.30 -3.66 -14.28
N ARG A 143 -8.80 -4.19 -15.39
CA ARG A 143 -10.22 -4.09 -15.73
C ARG A 143 -11.02 -5.11 -14.92
N PRO A 144 -11.99 -4.69 -14.09
CA PRO A 144 -12.84 -5.64 -13.39
C PRO A 144 -13.80 -6.35 -14.36
N ARG A 145 -14.34 -7.47 -13.92
CA ARG A 145 -15.41 -8.24 -14.58
C ARG A 145 -16.81 -7.81 -14.11
N SER A 146 -16.89 -7.11 -12.98
CA SER A 146 -18.11 -6.53 -12.42
C SER A 146 -18.08 -5.01 -12.55
N PRO A 147 -19.24 -4.34 -12.72
CA PRO A 147 -19.30 -2.88 -12.80
C PRO A 147 -18.72 -2.21 -11.55
N ILE A 148 -18.03 -1.09 -11.76
CA ILE A 148 -17.53 -0.26 -10.65
C ILE A 148 -18.70 0.57 -10.10
N SER A 149 -18.90 0.51 -8.78
CA SER A 149 -19.94 1.30 -8.14
C SER A 149 -19.69 2.81 -8.29
N PRO A 150 -20.72 3.65 -8.42
CA PRO A 150 -20.54 5.09 -8.55
C PRO A 150 -19.75 5.72 -7.38
N MET A 151 -19.89 5.17 -6.18
CA MET A 151 -19.13 5.64 -5.00
C MET A 151 -17.65 5.29 -5.12
N ALA A 152 -17.31 4.05 -5.50
CA ALA A 152 -15.92 3.66 -5.71
C ALA A 152 -15.29 4.49 -6.83
N ALA A 153 -16.00 4.69 -7.95
CA ALA A 153 -15.51 5.51 -9.05
C ALA A 153 -15.26 6.96 -8.65
N LYS A 154 -16.11 7.52 -7.78
CA LYS A 154 -15.93 8.88 -7.25
C LYS A 154 -14.71 9.01 -6.35
N ILE A 155 -14.45 8.03 -5.49
CA ILE A 155 -13.34 8.07 -4.52
C ILE A 155 -11.99 7.84 -5.22
N THR A 156 -11.94 6.85 -6.11
CA THR A 156 -10.70 6.37 -6.73
C THR A 156 -10.37 7.07 -8.04
N GLY A 157 -11.37 7.66 -8.70
CA GLY A 157 -11.24 8.15 -10.08
C GLY A 157 -11.22 7.03 -11.14
N LEU A 158 -11.31 5.75 -10.75
CA LEU A 158 -11.34 4.61 -11.65
C LEU A 158 -12.79 4.25 -12.02
N ASN A 159 -13.08 4.07 -13.30
CA ASN A 159 -14.41 3.70 -13.77
C ASN A 159 -14.33 2.73 -14.96
N ASP A 160 -15.46 2.14 -15.32
CA ASP A 160 -15.49 1.12 -16.37
C ASP A 160 -14.97 1.65 -17.71
N SER A 161 -15.14 2.95 -17.99
CA SER A 161 -14.66 3.58 -19.23
C SER A 161 -13.15 3.76 -19.25
N ASN A 162 -12.52 4.29 -18.19
CA ASN A 162 -11.07 4.51 -18.22
C ASN A 162 -10.25 3.22 -18.03
N LEU A 163 -10.87 2.15 -17.54
CA LEU A 163 -10.27 0.82 -17.44
C LEU A 163 -10.61 -0.08 -18.64
N GLU A 164 -11.36 0.39 -19.64
CA GLU A 164 -11.85 -0.45 -20.74
C GLU A 164 -10.72 -1.14 -21.53
N CYS A 165 -9.61 -0.42 -21.72
CA CYS A 165 -8.43 -0.90 -22.45
C CYS A 165 -7.45 -1.69 -21.57
N GLN A 166 -7.70 -1.81 -20.26
CA GLN A 166 -6.83 -2.56 -19.37
C GLN A 166 -7.12 -4.06 -19.43
N GLN A 167 -6.08 -4.85 -19.17
CA GLN A 167 -6.23 -6.29 -18.98
C GLN A 167 -6.93 -6.57 -17.65
N PRO A 168 -7.72 -7.65 -17.56
CA PRO A 168 -8.25 -8.08 -16.27
C PRO A 168 -7.11 -8.56 -15.36
N PHE A 169 -7.40 -8.77 -14.08
CA PHE A 169 -6.48 -9.51 -13.22
C PHE A 169 -6.29 -10.93 -13.79
N ASP A 170 -5.17 -11.19 -14.44
CA ASP A 170 -4.86 -12.41 -15.17
C ASP A 170 -3.56 -13.06 -14.66
N GLN A 171 -3.12 -14.13 -15.32
CA GLN A 171 -1.87 -14.81 -14.95
C GLN A 171 -0.64 -13.91 -15.09
N ASN A 172 -0.63 -12.96 -16.03
CA ASN A 172 0.48 -12.03 -16.20
C ASN A 172 0.56 -11.04 -15.05
N ALA A 173 -0.57 -10.48 -14.62
CA ALA A 173 -0.64 -9.62 -13.44
C ALA A 173 -0.18 -10.37 -12.17
N ALA A 174 -0.68 -11.59 -11.95
CA ALA A 174 -0.29 -12.42 -10.82
C ALA A 174 1.21 -12.77 -10.85
N GLN A 175 1.74 -13.17 -12.01
CA GLN A 175 3.16 -13.48 -12.17
C GLN A 175 4.04 -12.25 -11.97
N THR A 176 3.59 -11.07 -12.41
CA THR A 176 4.29 -9.80 -12.17
C THR A 176 4.44 -9.53 -10.68
N ILE A 177 3.37 -9.73 -9.90
CA ILE A 177 3.41 -9.62 -8.43
C ILE A 177 4.38 -10.65 -7.83
N ILE A 178 4.33 -11.92 -8.26
CA ILE A 178 5.25 -12.96 -7.78
C ILE A 178 6.70 -12.58 -8.07
N CYS A 179 7.01 -12.15 -9.29
CA CYS A 179 8.35 -11.75 -9.70
C CYS A 179 8.84 -10.53 -8.91
N PHE A 180 7.98 -9.52 -8.73
CA PHE A 180 8.27 -8.35 -7.90
C PHE A 180 8.66 -8.76 -6.48
N LEU A 181 7.81 -9.56 -5.81
CA LEU A 181 8.07 -10.03 -4.44
C LEU A 181 9.28 -10.96 -4.32
N SER A 182 9.62 -11.69 -5.39
CA SER A 182 10.76 -12.60 -5.44
C SER A 182 12.09 -11.87 -5.64
N HIS A 183 12.05 -10.68 -6.25
CA HIS A 183 13.23 -9.83 -6.45
C HIS A 183 13.71 -9.13 -5.17
N LEU A 184 12.82 -8.98 -4.17
CA LEU A 184 13.09 -8.28 -2.92
C LEU A 184 13.92 -9.11 -1.95
N GLN A 185 14.62 -8.43 -1.04
CA GLN A 185 15.42 -9.08 0.00
C GLN A 185 14.52 -9.84 0.98
N LYS A 186 14.79 -11.14 1.15
CA LYS A 186 14.01 -12.01 2.02
C LYS A 186 14.48 -11.94 3.47
N PRO A 187 13.58 -12.18 4.45
CA PRO A 187 12.13 -12.37 4.32
C PRO A 187 11.39 -11.07 4.01
N VAL A 188 10.34 -11.17 3.18
CA VAL A 188 9.48 -10.04 2.80
C VAL A 188 8.22 -10.04 3.67
N CYS A 189 7.82 -8.86 4.15
CA CYS A 189 6.54 -8.64 4.82
C CYS A 189 5.70 -7.64 4.03
N ILE A 190 4.50 -8.04 3.61
CA ILE A 190 3.51 -7.15 3.02
C ILE A 190 2.65 -6.53 4.13
N LEU A 191 2.33 -5.24 3.97
CA LEU A 191 1.68 -4.38 4.95
C LEU A 191 0.50 -3.66 4.28
N ALA A 192 -0.72 -3.92 4.75
CA ALA A 192 -1.93 -3.25 4.29
C ALA A 192 -2.76 -2.79 5.49
N HIS A 193 -3.45 -1.66 5.33
CA HIS A 193 -4.27 -1.09 6.39
C HIS A 193 -5.65 -1.76 6.39
N ASN A 194 -6.00 -2.44 7.49
CA ASN A 194 -7.18 -3.31 7.53
C ASN A 194 -7.08 -4.51 6.53
N GLY A 195 -5.86 -4.86 6.13
CA GLY A 195 -5.60 -5.88 5.12
C GLY A 195 -6.11 -7.27 5.48
N ASN A 196 -6.21 -7.61 6.77
CA ASN A 196 -6.73 -8.91 7.20
C ASN A 196 -8.20 -9.12 6.81
N THR A 197 -8.97 -8.03 6.74
CA THR A 197 -10.41 -8.10 6.44
C THR A 197 -10.75 -7.66 5.02
N PHE A 198 -9.80 -7.08 4.30
CA PHE A 198 -10.02 -6.52 2.98
C PHE A 198 -8.99 -7.01 1.94
N ASP A 199 -7.78 -6.45 1.94
CA ASP A 199 -6.81 -6.62 0.85
C ASP A 199 -6.32 -8.06 0.70
N TYR A 200 -5.92 -8.72 1.80
CA TYR A 200 -5.32 -10.05 1.74
C TYR A 200 -6.32 -11.13 1.30
N PRO A 201 -7.55 -11.21 1.84
CA PRO A 201 -8.55 -12.15 1.33
C PRO A 201 -8.85 -11.95 -0.15
N LEU A 202 -8.91 -10.71 -0.62
CA LEU A 202 -9.24 -10.39 -2.01
C LEU A 202 -8.10 -10.79 -2.96
N LEU A 203 -6.85 -10.42 -2.64
CA LEU A 203 -5.67 -10.83 -3.40
C LEU A 203 -5.56 -12.37 -3.45
N LYS A 204 -5.75 -13.04 -2.31
CA LYS A 204 -5.72 -14.50 -2.22
C LYS A 204 -6.82 -15.15 -3.07
N ALA A 205 -8.01 -14.55 -3.11
CA ALA A 205 -9.11 -15.04 -3.93
C ALA A 205 -8.79 -14.95 -5.44
N GLU A 206 -8.17 -13.85 -5.90
CA GLU A 206 -7.74 -13.71 -7.29
C GLU A 206 -6.64 -14.72 -7.67
N PHE A 207 -5.65 -14.93 -6.80
CA PHE A 207 -4.63 -15.97 -7.01
C PHE A 207 -5.24 -17.37 -7.07
N LYS A 208 -6.13 -17.70 -6.13
CA LYS A 208 -6.84 -18.99 -6.12
C LYS A 208 -7.66 -19.20 -7.39
N ARG A 209 -8.35 -18.16 -7.88
CA ARG A 209 -9.13 -18.21 -9.13
C ARG A 209 -8.24 -18.55 -10.34
N LEU A 210 -6.99 -18.12 -10.32
CA LEU A 210 -5.99 -18.40 -11.36
C LEU A 210 -5.21 -19.70 -11.15
N THR A 211 -5.52 -20.48 -10.12
CA THR A 211 -4.76 -21.68 -9.72
C THR A 211 -3.27 -21.36 -9.47
N LEU A 212 -3.03 -20.18 -8.87
CA LEU A 212 -1.71 -19.71 -8.47
C LEU A 212 -1.68 -19.52 -6.95
N GLU A 213 -0.46 -19.49 -6.40
CA GLU A 213 -0.23 -19.23 -4.98
C GLU A 213 0.74 -18.06 -4.81
N LEU A 214 0.55 -17.31 -3.73
CA LEU A 214 1.53 -16.33 -3.27
C LEU A 214 2.77 -17.07 -2.71
N PRO A 215 3.95 -16.44 -2.71
CA PRO A 215 5.16 -17.06 -2.17
C PRO A 215 4.95 -17.58 -0.74
N LEU A 216 5.33 -18.84 -0.47
CA LEU A 216 5.12 -19.50 0.83
C LEU A 216 5.89 -18.83 1.98
N ASP A 217 6.97 -18.13 1.66
CA ASP A 217 7.81 -17.39 2.60
C ASP A 217 7.33 -15.94 2.83
N LEU A 218 6.26 -15.51 2.15
CA LEU A 218 5.69 -14.17 2.30
C LEU A 218 5.02 -14.03 3.66
N ARG A 219 5.48 -13.05 4.44
CA ARG A 219 4.80 -12.64 5.68
C ARG A 219 3.79 -11.55 5.36
N ILE A 220 2.68 -11.53 6.10
CA ILE A 220 1.65 -10.50 6.00
C ILE A 220 1.45 -9.85 7.36
N ALA A 221 1.15 -8.56 7.38
CA ALA A 221 0.86 -7.83 8.60
C ALA A 221 -0.17 -6.73 8.37
N ASP A 222 -1.07 -6.53 9.32
CA ASP A 222 -2.12 -5.51 9.20
C ASP A 222 -1.72 -4.26 9.99
N SER A 223 -1.51 -3.16 9.25
CA SER A 223 -0.99 -1.92 9.82
C SER A 223 -1.99 -1.25 10.75
N LEU A 224 -3.30 -1.58 10.69
CA LEU A 224 -4.30 -1.06 11.59
C LEU A 224 -3.99 -1.45 13.05
N TYR A 225 -3.52 -2.67 13.29
CA TYR A 225 -3.12 -3.10 14.64
C TYR A 225 -1.82 -2.43 15.06
N GLY A 226 -0.83 -2.34 14.16
CA GLY A 226 0.44 -1.67 14.45
C GLY A 226 0.25 -0.21 14.85
N MET A 227 -0.58 0.53 14.11
CA MET A 227 -0.91 1.93 14.41
C MET A 227 -1.66 2.09 15.74
N ARG A 228 -2.58 1.17 16.07
CA ARG A 228 -3.27 1.17 17.37
C ARG A 228 -2.30 0.95 18.55
N THR A 229 -1.25 0.16 18.35
CA THR A 229 -0.23 -0.07 19.37
C THR A 229 0.70 1.12 19.56
N VAL A 230 1.16 1.72 18.46
CA VAL A 230 2.05 2.90 18.52
C VAL A 230 1.31 4.13 19.09
N GLY A 231 0.00 4.21 18.90
CA GLY A 231 -0.82 5.34 19.32
C GLY A 231 -0.70 6.53 18.37
N ILE A 232 -1.28 7.67 18.76
CA ILE A 232 -1.10 8.93 18.04
C ILE A 232 0.24 9.50 18.49
N PRO A 233 1.26 9.61 17.62
CA PRO A 233 2.47 10.34 18.00
C PRO A 233 2.07 11.77 18.34
N GLU A 234 2.54 12.30 19.46
CA GLU A 234 2.45 13.74 19.74
C GLU A 234 3.27 14.46 18.68
N LEU A 235 2.63 14.83 17.57
CA LEU A 235 3.22 15.72 16.59
C LEU A 235 3.44 17.05 17.30
N PRO A 236 4.68 17.60 17.35
CA PRO A 236 4.87 18.93 17.87
C PRO A 236 4.02 19.89 17.03
N PHE A 237 3.01 20.50 17.66
CA PHE A 237 1.92 21.29 17.06
C PHE A 237 2.34 22.52 16.22
N ASN A 238 3.61 22.68 15.85
CA ASN A 238 4.17 23.93 15.34
C ASN A 238 4.93 23.82 14.01
N GLN A 239 4.48 22.99 13.08
CA GLN A 239 4.87 23.14 11.68
C GLN A 239 3.62 23.31 10.83
N LYS A 240 3.23 24.58 10.62
CA LYS A 240 2.23 24.95 9.61
C LYS A 240 2.77 24.62 8.21
N PRO A 241 1.90 24.27 7.26
CA PRO A 241 2.27 24.01 5.87
C PRO A 241 2.90 25.22 5.19
#